data_AF-A0A921HMN0-F1
#
_entry.id   AF-A0A921HMN0-F1
#
_cell.length_a   1.000
_cell.length_b   1.000
_cell.length_c   1.000
_cell.angle_alpha   90.00
_cell.angle_beta   90.00
_cell.angle_gamma   90.00
#
_symmetry.space_group_name_H-M   'P 1'
#
loop_
_entity.id
_entity.type
_entity.pdbx_description
1 polymer ?
#
loop_
_entity_poly.entity_id
_entity_poly.type
_entity_poly.pdbx_seq_one_letter_code
_entity_poly.pdbx_strand_id
1 'polypeptide(L)'
;MNEDKWKQTIAKRRQARYRENRLGCLFIVMVLIAALIGGVYYIYHEHTHSPEYTLEKLQEAFADRDVEKIHRYIDFKAVIPPNYKVLTNDIFANDTIYTEKERDVYQTFYAIIEPIITDGVIQSVDKYIQTGNWQRYNYNSMLKGRQLGIDYAELINRSLLFNIAFKEVKSIENVDDTHAVAVLAVADKYTQTDFDLHITMTKNDSDDWIVTRVDNYQEYLNNISKLYREDINSYLAATKTDLDRSNARFGQLKSEFTVLAEGLKNNPSDSQKALLKSYIENKIIPAYQDWYNYLQNNHIPLGARHLHELRLESASYSIQAWKKYADGIYKNDYKELGEAERIHNKAMETEQKVTDTINNMPALFMPTVD
;
A
#
# COMPACT_ATOMS: atom_id res chain seq x y z
N MET A 1 33.62 41.37 86.03
CA MET A 1 33.60 40.83 84.64
C MET A 1 32.29 41.29 84.01
N ASN A 2 32.34 42.16 82.99
CA ASN A 2 31.17 42.89 82.46
C ASN A 2 30.12 41.95 81.83
N GLU A 3 28.95 41.83 82.46
CA GLU A 3 27.79 41.05 81.99
C GLU A 3 27.37 41.40 80.55
N ASP A 4 27.52 42.66 80.13
CA ASP A 4 27.12 43.12 78.80
C ASP A 4 27.99 42.56 77.67
N LYS A 5 29.30 42.37 77.90
CA LYS A 5 30.20 41.76 76.90
C LYS A 5 29.90 40.28 76.70
N TRP A 6 29.50 39.57 77.76
CA TRP A 6 29.15 38.15 77.69
C TRP A 6 27.84 37.93 76.92
N LYS A 7 26.82 38.77 77.17
CA LYS A 7 25.53 38.72 76.43
C LYS A 7 25.70 39.01 74.93
N GLN A 8 26.53 39.97 74.55
CA GLN A 8 26.83 40.27 73.14
C GLN A 8 27.59 39.13 72.42
N THR A 9 28.48 38.43 73.11
CA THR A 9 29.27 37.33 72.53
C THR A 9 28.41 36.08 72.30
N ILE A 10 27.44 35.82 73.17
CA ILE A 10 26.46 34.72 73.01
C ILE A 10 25.45 35.03 71.90
N ALA A 11 25.00 36.27 71.78
CA ALA A 11 24.09 36.70 70.70
C ALA A 11 24.74 36.57 69.32
N LYS A 12 26.02 36.97 69.16
CA LYS A 12 26.79 36.78 67.91
C LYS A 12 26.99 35.30 67.55
N ARG A 13 27.28 34.44 68.54
CA ARG A 13 27.43 32.98 68.32
C ARG A 13 26.11 32.30 67.96
N ARG A 14 24.98 32.75 68.52
CA ARG A 14 23.63 32.28 68.11
C ARG A 14 23.29 32.72 66.68
N GLN A 15 23.57 33.97 66.30
CA GLN A 15 23.33 34.44 64.93
C GLN A 15 24.22 33.77 63.88
N ALA A 16 25.48 33.45 64.21
CA ALA A 16 26.38 32.71 63.32
C ALA A 16 25.90 31.28 63.05
N ARG A 17 25.53 30.52 64.10
CA ARG A 17 24.93 29.18 63.94
C ARG A 17 23.58 29.23 63.24
N TYR A 18 22.79 30.29 63.43
CA TYR A 18 21.51 30.46 62.73
C TYR A 18 21.70 30.74 61.23
N ARG A 19 22.80 31.41 60.84
CA ARG A 19 23.20 31.63 59.44
C ARG A 19 23.79 30.37 58.81
N GLU A 20 24.67 29.65 59.50
CA GLU A 20 25.23 28.37 59.04
C GLU A 20 24.14 27.28 58.89
N ASN A 21 23.23 27.16 59.87
CA ASN A 21 22.11 26.22 59.79
C ASN A 21 21.10 26.62 58.70
N ARG A 22 20.89 27.91 58.44
CA ARG A 22 20.06 28.38 57.30
C ARG A 22 20.69 28.05 55.95
N LEU A 23 22.01 28.25 55.80
CA LEU A 23 22.73 27.92 54.57
C LEU A 23 22.74 26.40 54.34
N GLY A 24 22.93 25.59 55.39
CA GLY A 24 22.82 24.14 55.32
C GLY A 24 21.41 23.65 54.97
N CYS A 25 20.36 24.25 55.55
CA CYS A 25 18.97 23.93 55.20
C CYS A 25 18.64 24.33 53.75
N LEU A 26 19.12 25.48 53.27
CA LEU A 26 18.94 25.91 51.88
C LEU A 26 19.63 24.95 50.90
N PHE A 27 20.82 24.46 51.23
CA PHE A 27 21.52 23.46 50.42
C PHE A 27 20.76 22.14 50.34
N ILE A 28 20.26 21.63 51.47
CA ILE A 28 19.44 20.40 51.52
C ILE A 28 18.15 20.57 50.71
N VAL A 29 17.48 21.73 50.80
CA VAL A 29 16.28 22.04 50.01
C VAL A 29 16.60 22.08 48.51
N MET A 30 17.74 22.66 48.10
CA MET A 30 18.15 22.66 46.68
C MET A 30 18.45 21.26 46.16
N VAL A 31 19.09 20.39 46.95
CA VAL A 31 19.34 18.98 46.58
C VAL A 31 18.03 18.21 46.43
N LEU A 32 17.05 18.43 47.31
CA LEU A 32 15.73 17.81 47.21
C LEU A 32 14.94 18.29 45.99
N ILE A 33 15.04 19.58 45.64
CA ILE A 33 14.44 20.13 44.41
C ILE A 33 15.13 19.55 43.17
N ALA A 34 16.47 19.41 43.16
CA ALA A 34 17.18 18.78 42.06
C ALA A 34 16.83 17.29 41.90
N ALA A 35 16.62 16.56 43.00
CA ALA A 35 16.15 15.18 42.98
C ALA A 35 14.70 15.07 42.49
N LEU A 36 13.82 16.01 42.85
CA LEU A 36 12.45 16.08 42.34
C LEU A 36 12.42 16.44 40.85
N ILE A 37 13.21 17.41 40.40
CA ILE A 37 13.33 17.76 38.98
C ILE A 37 13.93 16.59 38.20
N GLY A 38 14.97 15.93 38.73
CA GLY A 38 15.56 14.74 38.14
C GLY A 38 14.60 13.57 38.09
N GLY A 39 13.77 13.38 39.13
CA GLY A 39 12.73 12.34 39.18
C GLY A 39 11.58 12.62 38.23
N VAL A 40 11.11 13.88 38.13
CA VAL A 40 10.09 14.29 37.15
C VAL A 40 10.64 14.19 35.73
N TYR A 41 11.89 14.59 35.51
CA TYR A 41 12.58 14.42 34.23
C TYR A 41 12.73 12.95 33.88
N TYR A 42 13.10 12.09 34.83
CA TYR A 42 13.23 10.65 34.64
C TYR A 42 11.88 10.01 34.31
N ILE A 43 10.82 10.30 35.05
CA ILE A 43 9.45 9.81 34.78
C ILE A 43 8.93 10.33 33.43
N TYR A 44 9.18 11.59 33.11
CA TYR A 44 8.84 12.16 31.81
C TYR A 44 9.63 11.49 30.69
N HIS A 45 10.93 11.31 30.87
CA HIS A 45 11.82 10.67 29.91
C HIS A 45 11.45 9.19 29.69
N GLU A 46 11.14 8.45 30.76
CA GLU A 46 10.69 7.07 30.69
C GLU A 46 9.33 6.96 29.99
N HIS A 47 8.42 7.91 30.22
CA HIS A 47 7.16 7.98 29.48
C HIS A 47 7.34 8.38 28.00
N THR A 48 8.17 9.37 27.68
CA THR A 48 8.38 9.84 26.30
C THR A 48 9.35 9.01 25.47
N HIS A 49 10.10 8.09 26.09
CA HIS A 49 11.02 7.15 25.42
C HIS A 49 10.61 5.71 25.75
N SER A 50 9.29 5.44 25.71
CA SER A 50 8.70 4.11 25.81
C SER A 50 8.22 3.62 24.43
N PRO A 51 8.17 2.30 24.19
CA PRO A 51 7.57 1.75 22.98
C PRO A 51 6.09 2.19 22.82
N GLU A 52 5.34 2.25 23.91
CA GLU A 52 3.94 2.70 23.96
C GLU A 52 3.81 4.11 23.38
N TYR A 53 4.67 5.03 23.84
CA TYR A 53 4.68 6.41 23.36
C TYR A 53 5.05 6.50 21.88
N THR A 54 6.03 5.72 21.41
CA THR A 54 6.36 5.68 19.98
C THR A 54 5.16 5.26 19.13
N LEU A 55 4.40 4.24 19.54
CA LEU A 55 3.22 3.79 18.79
C LEU A 55 2.08 4.82 18.82
N GLU A 56 1.85 5.49 19.95
CA GLU A 56 0.90 6.60 20.05
C GLU A 56 1.29 7.76 19.12
N LYS A 57 2.57 8.15 19.12
CA LYS A 57 3.09 9.21 18.24
C LYS A 57 3.06 8.82 16.77
N LEU A 58 3.20 7.55 16.44
CA LEU A 58 2.98 7.06 15.09
C LEU A 58 1.51 7.19 14.66
N GLN A 59 0.56 6.82 15.52
CA GLN A 59 -0.87 6.99 15.21
C GLN A 59 -1.22 8.47 14.97
N GLU A 60 -0.73 9.38 15.82
CA GLU A 60 -0.87 10.83 15.60
C GLU A 60 -0.24 11.25 14.27
N ALA A 61 0.98 10.80 13.97
CA ALA A 61 1.69 11.19 12.76
C ALA A 61 0.97 10.71 11.49
N PHE A 62 0.36 9.52 11.51
CA PHE A 62 -0.50 9.05 10.41
C PHE A 62 -1.78 9.88 10.27
N ALA A 63 -2.39 10.32 11.38
CA ALA A 63 -3.57 11.18 11.35
C ALA A 63 -3.24 12.60 10.81
N ASP A 64 -2.11 13.15 11.24
CA ASP A 64 -1.61 14.47 10.84
C ASP A 64 -0.93 14.46 9.46
N ARG A 65 -0.73 13.27 8.88
CA ARG A 65 -0.01 13.04 7.61
C ARG A 65 1.43 13.56 7.63
N ASP A 66 2.07 13.49 8.79
CA ASP A 66 3.42 13.95 9.05
C ASP A 66 4.45 12.86 8.68
N VAL A 67 4.95 12.95 7.44
CA VAL A 67 5.95 12.01 6.91
C VAL A 67 7.24 12.05 7.73
N GLU A 68 7.72 13.23 8.15
CA GLU A 68 8.97 13.35 8.88
C GLU A 68 8.89 12.68 10.25
N LYS A 69 7.77 12.89 10.96
CA LYS A 69 7.51 12.23 12.24
C LYS A 69 7.36 10.71 12.10
N ILE A 70 6.79 10.21 11.00
CA ILE A 70 6.72 8.77 10.73
C ILE A 70 8.11 8.18 10.49
N HIS A 71 8.95 8.82 9.68
CA HIS A 71 10.33 8.39 9.44
C HIS A 71 11.21 8.43 10.70
N ARG A 72 10.88 9.29 11.68
CA ARG A 72 11.56 9.28 12.98
C ARG A 72 11.29 8.00 13.78
N TYR A 73 10.09 7.44 13.67
CA TYR A 73 9.63 6.32 14.49
C TYR A 73 9.56 4.98 13.74
N ILE A 74 9.78 4.96 12.42
CA ILE A 74 9.89 3.75 11.60
C ILE A 74 11.18 3.81 10.79
N ASP A 75 12.05 2.83 10.98
CA ASP A 75 13.18 2.61 10.08
C ASP A 75 12.72 1.77 8.89
N PHE A 76 12.21 2.45 7.86
CA PHE A 76 11.79 1.77 6.63
C PHE A 76 12.92 0.99 5.94
N LYS A 77 14.18 1.40 6.13
CA LYS A 77 15.34 0.71 5.54
C LYS A 77 15.66 -0.58 6.27
N ALA A 78 15.30 -0.70 7.54
CA ALA A 78 15.33 -1.97 8.27
C ALA A 78 14.09 -2.83 7.98
N VAL A 79 12.90 -2.22 7.88
CA VAL A 79 11.63 -2.93 7.74
C VAL A 79 11.40 -3.52 6.34
N ILE A 80 11.63 -2.75 5.27
CA ILE A 80 11.19 -3.14 3.92
C ILE A 80 12.01 -4.29 3.31
N PRO A 81 13.36 -4.30 3.34
CA PRO A 81 14.14 -5.33 2.65
C PRO A 81 13.84 -6.78 3.07
N PRO A 82 13.76 -7.12 4.37
CA PRO A 82 13.40 -8.47 4.79
C PRO A 82 12.01 -8.90 4.30
N ASN A 83 11.05 -7.96 4.30
CA ASN A 83 9.69 -8.20 3.83
C ASN A 83 9.62 -8.32 2.31
N TYR A 84 10.43 -7.58 1.56
CA TYR A 84 10.57 -7.74 0.12
C TYR A 84 11.10 -9.13 -0.25
N LYS A 85 12.08 -9.64 0.51
CA LYS A 85 12.59 -11.01 0.32
C LYS A 85 11.51 -12.06 0.58
N VAL A 86 10.71 -11.87 1.64
CA VAL A 86 9.54 -12.73 1.94
C VAL A 86 8.54 -12.71 0.77
N LEU A 87 8.18 -11.52 0.28
CA LEU A 87 7.25 -11.36 -0.83
C LEU A 87 7.75 -12.03 -2.12
N THR A 88 9.01 -11.80 -2.49
CA THR A 88 9.61 -12.40 -3.69
C THR A 88 9.69 -13.91 -3.59
N ASN A 89 10.07 -14.45 -2.43
CA ASN A 89 10.03 -15.89 -2.18
C ASN A 89 8.62 -16.47 -2.33
N ASP A 90 7.59 -15.81 -1.78
CA ASP A 90 6.20 -16.24 -1.92
C ASP A 90 5.72 -16.24 -3.37
N ILE A 91 6.10 -15.21 -4.15
CA ILE A 91 5.80 -15.13 -5.59
C ILE A 91 6.36 -16.34 -6.34
N PHE A 92 7.63 -16.70 -6.09
CA PHE A 92 8.27 -17.82 -6.78
C PHE A 92 7.88 -19.20 -6.23
N ALA A 93 7.54 -19.31 -4.95
CA ALA A 93 7.13 -20.57 -4.34
C ALA A 93 5.83 -21.13 -4.95
N ASN A 94 4.95 -20.23 -5.39
CA ASN A 94 3.66 -20.55 -5.97
C ASN A 94 3.66 -20.51 -7.52
N ASP A 95 4.83 -20.34 -8.14
CA ASP A 95 4.97 -20.24 -9.59
C ASP A 95 5.04 -21.63 -10.25
N THR A 96 4.05 -21.91 -11.10
CA THR A 96 3.96 -23.15 -11.88
C THR A 96 4.36 -22.96 -13.35
N ILE A 97 4.74 -21.76 -13.76
CA ILE A 97 4.96 -21.38 -15.16
C ILE A 97 6.43 -21.56 -15.55
N TYR A 98 7.35 -21.11 -14.70
CA TYR A 98 8.78 -21.20 -15.00
C TYR A 98 9.40 -22.54 -14.61
N THR A 99 10.43 -22.93 -15.35
CA THR A 99 11.34 -24.01 -14.95
C THR A 99 12.16 -23.59 -13.72
N GLU A 100 12.78 -24.56 -13.04
CA GLU A 100 13.64 -24.29 -11.88
C GLU A 100 14.80 -23.34 -12.21
N LYS A 101 15.42 -23.52 -13.38
CA LYS A 101 16.52 -22.67 -13.85
C LYS A 101 16.06 -21.23 -14.12
N GLU A 102 14.88 -21.06 -14.71
CA GLU A 102 14.31 -19.73 -14.95
C GLU A 102 13.95 -19.05 -13.64
N ARG A 103 13.35 -19.78 -12.68
CA ARG A 103 13.09 -19.26 -11.32
C ARG A 103 14.36 -18.75 -10.63
N ASP A 104 15.46 -19.49 -10.70
CA ASP A 104 16.74 -19.09 -10.09
C ASP A 104 17.31 -17.79 -10.71
N VAL A 105 17.23 -17.67 -12.04
CA VAL A 105 17.62 -16.45 -12.77
C VAL A 105 16.76 -15.27 -12.31
N TYR A 106 15.44 -15.46 -12.17
CA TYR A 106 14.57 -14.40 -11.69
C TYR A 106 14.83 -14.05 -10.23
N GLN A 107 14.94 -15.02 -9.32
CA GLN A 107 15.28 -14.75 -7.92
C GLN A 107 16.56 -13.91 -7.80
N THR A 108 17.58 -14.22 -8.60
CA THR A 108 18.81 -13.43 -8.68
C THR A 108 18.54 -11.99 -9.16
N PHE A 109 17.74 -11.82 -10.21
CA PHE A 109 17.34 -10.50 -10.70
C PHE A 109 16.61 -9.67 -9.64
N TYR A 110 15.65 -10.26 -8.91
CA TYR A 110 14.90 -9.55 -7.86
C TYR A 110 15.79 -9.15 -6.68
N ALA A 111 16.80 -9.95 -6.36
CA ALA A 111 17.81 -9.57 -5.38
C ALA A 111 18.66 -8.38 -5.86
N ILE A 112 19.02 -8.32 -7.14
CA ILE A 112 19.81 -7.20 -7.71
C ILE A 112 19.04 -5.88 -7.64
N ILE A 113 17.74 -5.90 -7.92
CA ILE A 113 16.91 -4.69 -7.95
C ILE A 113 16.36 -4.28 -6.57
N GLU A 114 16.55 -5.11 -5.53
CA GLU A 114 16.02 -4.88 -4.17
C GLU A 114 16.21 -3.44 -3.67
N PRO A 115 17.39 -2.79 -3.80
CA PRO A 115 17.56 -1.42 -3.32
C PRO A 115 16.65 -0.43 -4.06
N ILE A 116 16.49 -0.61 -5.38
CA ILE A 116 15.65 0.24 -6.22
C ILE A 116 14.18 0.07 -5.85
N ILE A 117 13.74 -1.17 -5.62
CA ILE A 117 12.38 -1.46 -5.18
C ILE A 117 12.11 -0.84 -3.82
N THR A 118 13.00 -1.07 -2.85
CA THR A 118 12.87 -0.59 -1.48
C THR A 118 12.71 0.93 -1.44
N ASP A 119 13.60 1.67 -2.13
CA ASP A 119 13.51 3.13 -2.23
C ASP A 119 12.19 3.59 -2.88
N GLY A 120 11.71 2.86 -3.89
CA GLY A 120 10.44 3.13 -4.55
C GLY A 120 9.23 2.90 -3.63
N VAL A 121 9.25 1.87 -2.79
CA VAL A 121 8.20 1.58 -1.80
C VAL A 121 8.17 2.67 -0.74
N ILE A 122 9.33 3.12 -0.24
CA ILE A 122 9.40 4.24 0.73
C ILE A 122 8.73 5.49 0.15
N GLN A 123 9.10 5.87 -1.09
CA GLN A 123 8.45 6.99 -1.77
C GLN A 123 6.94 6.80 -1.96
N SER A 124 6.49 5.55 -2.13
CA SER A 124 5.05 5.22 -2.24
C SER A 124 4.34 5.49 -0.94
N VAL A 125 4.92 5.02 0.16
CA VAL A 125 4.40 5.20 1.52
C VAL A 125 4.33 6.68 1.85
N ASP A 126 5.39 7.44 1.59
CA ASP A 126 5.43 8.90 1.83
C ASP A 126 4.30 9.62 1.11
N LYS A 127 4.11 9.30 -0.16
CA LYS A 127 3.06 9.92 -0.97
C LYS A 127 1.67 9.51 -0.54
N TYR A 128 1.49 8.25 -0.11
CA TYR A 128 0.23 7.79 0.47
C TYR A 128 -0.10 8.54 1.75
N ILE A 129 0.87 8.68 2.67
CA ILE A 129 0.69 9.43 3.92
C ILE A 129 0.23 10.85 3.60
N GLN A 130 0.92 11.55 2.70
CA GLN A 130 0.57 12.94 2.34
C GLN A 130 -0.81 13.07 1.70
N THR A 131 -1.13 12.20 0.73
CA THR A 131 -2.30 12.38 -0.13
C THR A 131 -3.53 11.59 0.33
N GLY A 132 -3.36 10.62 1.23
CA GLY A 132 -4.36 9.64 1.63
C GLY A 132 -4.73 8.64 0.53
N ASN A 133 -4.06 8.67 -0.61
CA ASN A 133 -4.37 7.84 -1.76
C ASN A 133 -3.11 7.14 -2.26
N TRP A 134 -3.21 5.83 -2.49
CA TRP A 134 -2.17 5.12 -3.22
C TRP A 134 -2.18 5.68 -4.63
N GLN A 135 -1.15 6.42 -4.98
CA GLN A 135 -1.05 6.97 -6.32
C GLN A 135 -0.73 5.81 -7.24
N ARG A 136 -1.68 5.44 -8.12
CA ARG A 136 -1.36 4.66 -9.32
C ARG A 136 -0.27 5.44 -10.04
N TYR A 137 0.96 4.93 -9.99
CA TYR A 137 2.14 5.70 -10.33
C TYR A 137 2.07 6.22 -11.77
N ASN A 138 2.07 7.54 -11.94
CA ASN A 138 2.26 8.18 -13.24
C ASN A 138 3.77 8.29 -13.53
N TYR A 139 4.39 7.14 -13.74
CA TYR A 139 5.24 6.85 -14.89
C TYR A 139 6.21 7.91 -15.48
N ASN A 140 6.91 8.71 -14.66
CA ASN A 140 8.08 9.46 -15.13
C ASN A 140 9.39 9.17 -14.37
N SER A 141 9.38 8.67 -13.12
CA SER A 141 10.62 8.25 -12.42
C SER A 141 10.91 6.74 -12.50
N MET A 142 9.92 5.95 -12.94
CA MET A 142 10.05 4.52 -13.24
C MET A 142 10.85 4.21 -14.52
N LEU A 143 11.59 5.16 -15.09
CA LEU A 143 12.32 4.90 -16.34
C LEU A 143 13.27 3.70 -16.19
N LYS A 144 13.91 3.48 -15.03
CA LYS A 144 14.73 2.28 -14.80
C LYS A 144 13.90 1.00 -14.61
N GLY A 145 12.84 1.08 -13.81
CA GLY A 145 11.94 -0.04 -13.54
C GLY A 145 11.21 -0.58 -14.76
N ARG A 146 10.68 0.31 -15.60
CA ARG A 146 10.05 -0.04 -16.89
C ARG A 146 11.05 -0.34 -18.00
N GLN A 147 12.26 0.23 -17.98
CA GLN A 147 13.36 -0.25 -18.84
C GLN A 147 13.78 -1.68 -18.51
N LEU A 148 13.49 -2.13 -17.28
CA LEU A 148 13.71 -3.48 -16.78
C LEU A 148 12.44 -4.36 -16.80
N GLY A 149 11.32 -3.88 -17.34
CA GLY A 149 10.07 -4.66 -17.45
C GLY A 149 9.31 -4.88 -16.13
N ILE A 150 9.61 -4.11 -15.08
CA ILE A 150 9.03 -4.28 -13.74
C ILE A 150 7.69 -3.56 -13.57
N ASP A 151 6.60 -4.31 -13.31
CA ASP A 151 5.34 -3.76 -12.83
C ASP A 151 5.35 -3.60 -11.30
N TYR A 152 5.77 -2.41 -10.86
CA TYR A 152 5.80 -2.03 -9.45
C TYR A 152 4.41 -2.00 -8.82
N ALA A 153 3.37 -1.64 -9.58
CA ALA A 153 2.03 -1.55 -9.04
C ALA A 153 1.51 -2.94 -8.66
N GLU A 154 1.85 -3.95 -9.46
CA GLU A 154 1.48 -5.33 -9.19
C GLU A 154 2.27 -5.93 -8.02
N LEU A 155 3.58 -5.67 -7.94
CA LEU A 155 4.40 -6.07 -6.78
C LEU A 155 3.83 -5.49 -5.47
N ILE A 156 3.44 -4.22 -5.51
CA ILE A 156 2.79 -3.48 -4.43
C ILE A 156 1.45 -4.15 -4.06
N ASN A 157 0.60 -4.46 -5.04
CA ASN A 157 -0.69 -5.13 -4.77
C ASN A 157 -0.50 -6.50 -4.10
N ARG A 158 0.48 -7.29 -4.55
CA ARG A 158 0.78 -8.62 -3.98
C ARG A 158 1.38 -8.58 -2.59
N SER A 159 1.97 -7.47 -2.19
CA SER A 159 2.40 -7.32 -0.80
C SER A 159 1.20 -7.42 0.16
N LEU A 160 -0.02 -7.16 -0.32
CA LEU A 160 -1.24 -7.08 0.50
C LEU A 160 -1.15 -6.04 1.63
N LEU A 161 -0.05 -5.28 1.71
CA LEU A 161 0.23 -4.30 2.77
C LEU A 161 -0.73 -3.11 2.71
N PHE A 162 -1.15 -2.75 1.50
CA PHE A 162 -2.07 -1.62 1.27
C PHE A 162 -3.52 -1.92 1.62
N ASN A 163 -3.81 -3.21 1.75
CA ASN A 163 -5.14 -3.69 2.11
C ASN A 163 -5.29 -3.76 3.63
N ILE A 164 -4.23 -3.57 4.40
CA ILE A 164 -4.25 -3.59 5.86
C ILE A 164 -4.99 -2.35 6.39
N ALA A 165 -5.89 -2.57 7.35
CA ALA A 165 -6.52 -1.58 8.18
C ALA A 165 -6.11 -1.82 9.64
N PHE A 166 -5.46 -0.85 10.25
CA PHE A 166 -5.12 -0.89 11.67
C PHE A 166 -6.38 -0.82 12.54
N LYS A 167 -6.45 -1.64 13.59
CA LYS A 167 -7.53 -1.61 14.59
C LYS A 167 -7.03 -1.08 15.93
N GLU A 168 -6.09 -1.79 16.53
CA GLU A 168 -5.59 -1.47 17.87
C GLU A 168 -4.20 -2.08 18.12
N VAL A 169 -3.51 -1.55 19.13
CA VAL A 169 -2.33 -2.20 19.73
C VAL A 169 -2.84 -3.14 20.80
N LYS A 170 -2.63 -4.45 20.64
CA LYS A 170 -3.10 -5.48 21.58
C LYS A 170 -2.22 -5.61 22.80
N SER A 171 -0.91 -5.64 22.57
CA SER A 171 0.09 -5.74 23.63
C SER A 171 1.41 -5.16 23.19
N ILE A 172 2.21 -4.77 24.16
CA ILE A 172 3.61 -4.43 24.00
C ILE A 172 4.38 -5.12 25.12
N GLU A 173 5.45 -5.81 24.74
CA GLU A 173 6.30 -6.58 25.64
C GLU A 173 7.75 -6.14 25.47
N ASN A 174 8.34 -5.59 26.51
CA ASN A 174 9.79 -5.32 26.54
C ASN A 174 10.52 -6.65 26.68
N VAL A 175 11.28 -7.02 25.66
CA VAL A 175 12.13 -8.22 25.66
C VAL A 175 13.39 -7.94 26.48
N ASP A 176 13.97 -6.76 26.29
CA ASP A 176 15.09 -6.22 27.06
C ASP A 176 15.07 -4.67 27.02
N ASP A 177 16.14 -4.03 27.53
CA ASP A 177 16.23 -2.57 27.63
C ASP A 177 16.30 -1.85 26.26
N THR A 178 16.57 -2.58 25.17
CA THR A 178 16.72 -2.04 23.82
C THR A 178 15.83 -2.69 22.77
N HIS A 179 15.07 -3.74 23.11
CA HIS A 179 14.14 -4.46 22.23
C HIS A 179 12.76 -4.63 22.87
N ALA A 180 11.73 -4.34 22.09
CA ALA A 180 10.34 -4.56 22.45
C ALA A 180 9.60 -5.20 21.28
N VAL A 181 8.58 -6.00 21.59
CA VAL A 181 7.68 -6.60 20.60
C VAL A 181 6.29 -6.04 20.84
N ALA A 182 5.67 -5.50 19.80
CA ALA A 182 4.28 -5.08 19.85
C ALA A 182 3.42 -5.94 18.93
N VAL A 183 2.21 -6.26 19.40
CA VAL A 183 1.19 -6.98 18.64
C VAL A 183 0.15 -5.99 18.17
N LEU A 184 0.03 -5.82 16.86
CA LEU A 184 -0.94 -4.95 16.21
C LEU A 184 -2.09 -5.78 15.65
N ALA A 185 -3.30 -5.52 16.12
CA ALA A 185 -4.50 -6.06 15.48
C ALA A 185 -4.77 -5.28 14.20
N VAL A 186 -4.84 -6.02 13.10
CA VAL A 186 -5.16 -5.47 11.78
C VAL A 186 -6.26 -6.29 11.10
N ALA A 187 -6.89 -5.71 10.09
CA ALA A 187 -7.76 -6.45 9.18
C ALA A 187 -7.40 -6.18 7.72
N ASP A 188 -7.45 -7.22 6.90
CA ASP A 188 -7.39 -7.07 5.45
C ASP A 188 -8.74 -6.52 4.93
N LYS A 189 -8.73 -5.42 4.20
CA LYS A 189 -9.94 -4.70 3.75
C LYS A 189 -10.84 -5.52 2.83
N TYR A 190 -10.26 -6.40 2.02
CA TYR A 190 -11.02 -7.10 1.00
C TYR A 190 -11.58 -8.40 1.54
N THR A 191 -10.79 -9.20 2.25
CA THR A 191 -11.22 -10.44 2.90
C THR A 191 -11.93 -10.22 4.23
N GLN A 192 -11.77 -9.04 4.84
CA GLN A 192 -12.23 -8.71 6.20
C GLN A 192 -11.67 -9.64 7.28
N THR A 193 -10.52 -10.24 7.00
CA THR A 193 -9.87 -11.19 7.90
C THR A 193 -9.01 -10.44 8.90
N ASP A 194 -9.21 -10.74 10.18
CA ASP A 194 -8.38 -10.22 11.26
C ASP A 194 -7.06 -10.97 11.32
N PHE A 195 -5.97 -10.23 11.57
CA PHE A 195 -4.63 -10.76 11.72
C PHE A 195 -3.86 -9.97 12.77
N ASP A 196 -2.98 -10.64 13.50
CA ASP A 196 -2.13 -10.02 14.51
C ASP A 196 -0.71 -9.89 13.96
N LEU A 197 -0.31 -8.68 13.58
CA LEU A 197 1.05 -8.41 13.14
C LEU A 197 1.97 -8.23 14.35
N HIS A 198 3.08 -8.95 14.35
CA HIS A 198 4.11 -8.82 15.36
C HIS A 198 5.19 -7.89 14.80
N ILE A 199 5.47 -6.80 15.52
CA ILE A 199 6.49 -5.85 15.13
C ILE A 199 7.58 -5.79 16.20
N THR A 200 8.83 -5.76 15.76
CA THR A 200 9.97 -5.51 16.63
C THR A 200 10.30 -4.03 16.61
N MET A 201 10.46 -3.48 17.81
CA MET A 201 10.91 -2.12 18.05
C MET A 201 12.28 -2.16 18.72
N THR A 202 13.18 -1.29 18.30
CA THR A 202 14.51 -1.17 18.90
C THR A 202 14.82 0.27 19.25
N LYS A 203 15.62 0.49 20.29
CA LYS A 203 16.13 1.83 20.59
C LYS A 203 17.18 2.25 19.57
N ASN A 204 17.08 3.48 19.08
CA ASN A 204 18.09 4.09 18.23
C ASN A 204 19.20 4.78 19.06
N ASP A 205 20.19 5.35 18.39
CA ASP A 205 21.32 6.05 19.03
C ASP A 205 20.90 7.27 19.88
N SER A 206 19.67 7.76 19.70
CA SER A 206 19.07 8.87 20.46
C SER A 206 18.17 8.39 21.60
N ASP A 207 18.19 7.09 21.93
CA ASP A 207 17.33 6.45 22.94
C ASP A 207 15.82 6.49 22.62
N ASP A 208 15.45 6.86 21.38
CA ASP A 208 14.07 6.78 20.89
C ASP A 208 13.77 5.35 20.40
N TRP A 209 12.58 4.82 20.71
CA TRP A 209 12.13 3.56 20.14
C TRP A 209 11.68 3.74 18.69
N ILE A 210 12.11 2.85 17.82
CA ILE A 210 11.78 2.83 16.39
C ILE A 210 11.33 1.43 15.96
N VAL A 211 10.37 1.35 15.05
CA VAL A 211 9.96 0.09 14.42
C VAL A 211 11.03 -0.33 13.41
N THR A 212 11.55 -1.55 13.54
CA THR A 212 12.62 -2.06 12.67
C THR A 212 12.28 -3.35 11.96
N ARG A 213 11.24 -4.08 12.39
CA ARG A 213 10.85 -5.34 11.74
C ARG A 213 9.35 -5.62 11.86
N VAL A 214 8.85 -6.37 10.87
CA VAL A 214 7.57 -7.10 10.94
C VAL A 214 7.94 -8.58 10.95
N ASP A 215 7.68 -9.26 12.07
CA ASP A 215 8.23 -10.58 12.36
C ASP A 215 7.51 -11.72 11.64
N ASN A 216 6.19 -11.60 11.48
CA ASN A 216 5.31 -12.66 10.98
C ASN A 216 4.65 -12.33 9.64
N TYR A 217 5.30 -11.52 8.80
CA TYR A 217 4.76 -11.13 7.49
C TYR A 217 4.56 -12.33 6.54
N GLN A 218 5.43 -13.34 6.58
CA GLN A 218 5.24 -14.56 5.79
C GLN A 218 3.95 -15.29 6.17
N GLU A 219 3.62 -15.34 7.46
CA GLU A 219 2.38 -15.95 7.94
C GLU A 219 1.16 -15.15 7.48
N TYR A 220 1.23 -13.82 7.56
CA TYR A 220 0.21 -12.94 7.00
C TYR A 220 -0.03 -13.22 5.51
N LEU A 221 1.03 -13.24 4.69
CA LEU A 221 0.91 -13.54 3.27
C LEU A 221 0.32 -14.93 3.03
N ASN A 222 0.81 -15.96 3.70
CA ASN A 222 0.31 -17.33 3.53
C ASN A 222 -1.20 -17.44 3.83
N ASN A 223 -1.66 -16.78 4.90
CA ASN A 223 -3.04 -16.83 5.33
C ASN A 223 -3.95 -16.04 4.39
N ILE A 224 -3.60 -14.77 4.12
CA ILE A 224 -4.45 -13.89 3.32
C ILE A 224 -4.42 -14.27 1.84
N SER A 225 -3.26 -14.55 1.25
CA SER A 225 -3.14 -14.98 -0.15
C SER A 225 -3.93 -16.26 -0.45
N LYS A 226 -4.03 -17.18 0.53
CA LYS A 226 -4.87 -18.37 0.40
C LYS A 226 -6.35 -18.01 0.28
N LEU A 227 -6.85 -17.12 1.14
CA LEU A 227 -8.25 -16.67 1.11
C LEU A 227 -8.57 -15.95 -0.20
N TYR A 228 -7.70 -15.05 -0.66
CA TYR A 228 -7.81 -14.43 -1.98
C TYR A 228 -7.90 -15.47 -3.10
N ARG A 229 -7.03 -16.48 -3.09
CA ARG A 229 -7.00 -17.52 -4.12
C ARG A 229 -8.28 -18.36 -4.12
N GLU A 230 -8.78 -18.75 -2.96
CA GLU A 230 -10.04 -19.50 -2.82
C GLU A 230 -11.23 -18.69 -3.35
N ASP A 231 -11.31 -17.42 -2.95
CA ASP A 231 -12.38 -16.51 -3.38
C ASP A 231 -12.31 -16.19 -4.87
N ILE A 232 -11.11 -15.93 -5.41
CA ILE A 232 -10.88 -15.71 -6.84
C ILE A 232 -11.28 -16.96 -7.63
N ASN A 233 -10.86 -18.15 -7.21
CA ASN A 233 -11.23 -19.39 -7.89
C ASN A 233 -12.74 -19.63 -7.88
N SER A 234 -13.39 -19.39 -6.74
CA SER A 234 -14.85 -19.47 -6.61
C SER A 234 -15.55 -18.48 -7.56
N TYR A 235 -15.08 -17.23 -7.60
CA TYR A 235 -15.60 -16.20 -8.50
C TYR A 235 -15.39 -16.55 -9.97
N LEU A 236 -14.22 -17.08 -10.34
CA LEU A 236 -13.92 -17.52 -11.70
C LEU A 236 -14.82 -18.67 -12.13
N ALA A 237 -15.04 -19.65 -11.26
CA ALA A 237 -15.95 -20.76 -11.52
C ALA A 237 -17.40 -20.26 -11.69
N ALA A 238 -17.86 -19.37 -10.81
CA ALA A 238 -19.22 -18.84 -10.84
C ALA A 238 -19.49 -17.96 -12.08
N THR A 239 -18.49 -17.23 -12.56
CA THR A 239 -18.64 -16.32 -13.72
C THR A 239 -18.31 -16.96 -15.07
N LYS A 240 -17.74 -18.16 -15.08
CA LYS A 240 -17.17 -18.77 -16.30
C LYS A 240 -18.18 -18.88 -17.44
N THR A 241 -19.35 -19.45 -17.19
CA THR A 241 -20.34 -19.71 -18.24
C THR A 241 -20.84 -18.43 -18.92
N ASP A 242 -21.11 -17.39 -18.14
CA ASP A 242 -21.58 -16.11 -18.69
C ASP A 242 -20.45 -15.29 -19.32
N LEU A 243 -19.22 -15.41 -18.82
CA LEU A 243 -18.03 -14.84 -19.47
C LEU A 243 -17.80 -15.50 -20.84
N ASP A 244 -17.83 -16.83 -20.92
CA ASP A 244 -17.63 -17.57 -22.17
C ASP A 244 -18.72 -17.20 -23.19
N ARG A 245 -19.98 -17.08 -22.76
CA ARG A 245 -21.10 -16.62 -23.60
C ARG A 245 -20.89 -15.18 -24.09
N SER A 246 -20.50 -14.27 -23.20
CA SER A 246 -20.24 -12.87 -23.53
C SER A 246 -19.09 -12.74 -24.53
N ASN A 247 -17.99 -13.46 -24.31
CA ASN A 247 -16.83 -13.47 -25.20
C ASN A 247 -17.17 -14.01 -26.60
N ALA A 248 -17.96 -15.10 -26.67
CA ALA A 248 -18.44 -15.61 -27.94
C ALA A 248 -19.30 -14.57 -28.69
N ARG A 249 -20.17 -13.86 -27.94
CA ARG A 249 -20.99 -12.78 -28.49
C ARG A 249 -20.14 -11.61 -29.00
N PHE A 250 -19.14 -11.18 -28.24
CA PHE A 250 -18.21 -10.12 -28.66
C PHE A 250 -17.42 -10.53 -29.91
N GLY A 251 -16.97 -11.79 -29.98
CA GLY A 251 -16.30 -12.33 -31.17
C GLY A 251 -17.19 -12.24 -32.42
N GLN A 252 -18.45 -12.67 -32.31
CA GLN A 252 -19.43 -12.57 -33.40
C GLN A 252 -19.63 -11.10 -33.84
N LEU A 253 -19.87 -10.20 -32.89
CA LEU A 253 -20.13 -8.78 -33.17
C LEU A 253 -18.91 -8.11 -33.81
N LYS A 254 -17.70 -8.49 -33.38
CA LYS A 254 -16.44 -8.03 -34.00
C LYS A 254 -16.34 -8.48 -35.46
N SER A 255 -16.61 -9.75 -35.75
CA SER A 255 -16.59 -10.26 -37.12
C SER A 255 -17.61 -9.55 -38.02
N GLU A 256 -18.84 -9.39 -37.55
CA GLU A 256 -19.89 -8.66 -38.26
C GLU A 256 -19.51 -7.19 -38.49
N PHE A 257 -18.97 -6.51 -37.48
CA PHE A 257 -18.49 -5.13 -37.60
C PHE A 257 -17.37 -5.00 -38.64
N THR A 258 -16.39 -5.90 -38.64
CA THR A 258 -15.30 -5.88 -39.63
C THR A 258 -15.83 -6.00 -41.05
N VAL A 259 -16.77 -6.92 -41.30
CA VAL A 259 -17.41 -7.07 -42.62
C VAL A 259 -18.16 -5.79 -43.02
N LEU A 260 -18.91 -5.19 -42.09
CA LEU A 260 -19.60 -3.92 -42.32
C LEU A 260 -18.62 -2.77 -42.62
N ALA A 261 -17.48 -2.74 -41.94
CA ALA A 261 -16.46 -1.70 -42.10
C ALA A 261 -15.62 -1.88 -43.38
N GLU A 262 -15.37 -3.10 -43.84
CA GLU A 262 -14.64 -3.37 -45.09
C GLU A 262 -15.36 -2.78 -46.32
N GLY A 263 -16.69 -2.71 -46.28
CA GLY A 263 -17.52 -2.10 -47.32
C GLY A 263 -17.41 -0.56 -47.41
N LEU A 264 -16.58 0.08 -46.59
CA LEU A 264 -16.51 1.53 -46.42
C LEU A 264 -15.23 2.18 -46.97
N LYS A 265 -14.45 1.44 -47.76
CA LYS A 265 -13.19 1.96 -48.29
C LYS A 265 -13.41 3.24 -49.11
N ASN A 266 -12.68 4.29 -48.72
CA ASN A 266 -12.62 5.64 -49.28
C ASN A 266 -13.92 6.45 -49.21
N ASN A 267 -14.03 7.28 -48.16
CA ASN A 267 -15.06 8.32 -47.97
C ASN A 267 -16.50 7.76 -47.85
N PRO A 268 -16.85 7.12 -46.73
CA PRO A 268 -18.17 6.50 -46.54
C PRO A 268 -19.30 7.54 -46.61
N SER A 269 -20.39 7.17 -47.29
CA SER A 269 -21.62 7.98 -47.35
C SER A 269 -22.26 8.17 -45.97
N ASP A 270 -23.13 9.17 -45.82
CA ASP A 270 -23.85 9.40 -44.57
C ASP A 270 -24.70 8.21 -44.14
N SER A 271 -25.34 7.52 -45.10
CA SER A 271 -26.09 6.29 -44.84
C SER A 271 -25.22 5.15 -44.32
N GLN A 272 -24.00 5.02 -44.86
CA GLN A 272 -23.03 4.02 -44.40
C GLN A 272 -22.51 4.31 -43.00
N LYS A 273 -22.17 5.58 -42.71
CA LYS A 273 -21.77 6.02 -41.38
C LYS A 273 -22.89 5.84 -40.36
N ALA A 274 -24.13 6.16 -40.73
CA ALA A 274 -25.32 5.94 -39.91
C ALA A 274 -25.55 4.44 -39.63
N LEU A 275 -25.32 3.57 -40.61
CA LEU A 275 -25.42 2.12 -40.44
C LEU A 275 -24.41 1.61 -39.40
N LEU A 276 -23.14 2.02 -39.49
CA LEU A 276 -22.13 1.65 -38.48
C LEU A 276 -22.48 2.18 -37.09
N LYS A 277 -22.86 3.45 -36.98
CA LYS A 277 -23.29 4.04 -35.71
C LYS A 277 -24.45 3.24 -35.10
N SER A 278 -25.47 2.94 -35.91
CA SER A 278 -26.61 2.13 -35.48
C SER A 278 -26.21 0.73 -35.05
N TYR A 279 -25.26 0.09 -35.76
CA TYR A 279 -24.75 -1.22 -35.38
C TYR A 279 -24.03 -1.17 -34.02
N ILE A 280 -23.17 -0.17 -33.80
CA ILE A 280 -22.48 0.02 -32.52
C ILE A 280 -23.49 0.26 -31.39
N GLU A 281 -24.42 1.19 -31.57
CA GLU A 281 -25.38 1.61 -30.54
C GLU A 281 -26.42 0.55 -30.20
N ASN A 282 -26.86 -0.24 -31.18
CA ASN A 282 -27.95 -1.20 -30.99
C ASN A 282 -27.48 -2.64 -30.80
N LYS A 283 -26.21 -2.96 -31.06
CA LYS A 283 -25.65 -4.31 -30.92
C LYS A 283 -24.43 -4.37 -30.01
N ILE A 284 -23.40 -3.60 -30.30
CA ILE A 284 -22.12 -3.69 -29.57
C ILE A 284 -22.25 -3.15 -28.15
N ILE A 285 -22.70 -1.89 -28.00
CA ILE A 285 -22.85 -1.25 -26.69
C ILE A 285 -23.80 -2.06 -25.78
N PRO A 286 -24.98 -2.50 -26.24
CA PRO A 286 -25.88 -3.34 -25.44
C PRO A 286 -25.22 -4.64 -24.98
N ALA A 287 -24.44 -5.31 -25.83
CA ALA A 287 -23.76 -6.55 -25.41
C ALA A 287 -22.76 -6.32 -24.27
N TYR A 288 -21.99 -5.21 -24.32
CA TYR A 288 -21.10 -4.86 -23.20
C TYR A 288 -21.87 -4.41 -21.96
N GLN A 289 -23.02 -3.74 -22.14
CA GLN A 289 -23.90 -3.37 -21.02
C GLN A 289 -24.53 -4.59 -20.35
N ASP A 290 -24.94 -5.62 -21.11
CA ASP A 290 -25.44 -6.86 -20.57
C ASP A 290 -24.38 -7.55 -19.69
N TRP A 291 -23.13 -7.59 -20.17
CA TRP A 291 -22.00 -8.10 -19.38
C TRP A 291 -21.73 -7.26 -18.13
N TYR A 292 -21.71 -5.93 -18.25
CA TYR A 292 -21.55 -5.01 -17.12
C TYR A 292 -22.65 -5.19 -16.08
N ASN A 293 -23.91 -5.27 -16.51
CA ASN A 293 -25.07 -5.47 -15.64
C ASN A 293 -25.03 -6.85 -14.97
N TYR A 294 -24.62 -7.89 -15.68
CA TYR A 294 -24.39 -9.21 -15.10
C TYR A 294 -23.37 -9.14 -13.97
N LEU A 295 -22.22 -8.52 -14.21
CA LEU A 295 -21.18 -8.34 -13.19
C LEU A 295 -21.75 -7.60 -11.97
N GLN A 296 -22.42 -6.46 -12.16
CA GLN A 296 -22.97 -5.67 -11.05
C GLN A 296 -23.97 -6.44 -10.17
N ASN A 297 -24.70 -7.40 -10.73
CA ASN A 297 -25.73 -8.15 -10.01
C ASN A 297 -25.22 -9.48 -9.44
N ASN A 298 -24.00 -9.90 -9.78
CA ASN A 298 -23.47 -11.16 -9.28
C ASN A 298 -22.94 -11.01 -7.85
N HIS A 299 -23.04 -12.08 -7.06
CA HIS A 299 -22.41 -12.12 -5.74
C HIS A 299 -20.89 -12.15 -5.89
N ILE A 300 -20.20 -11.32 -5.12
CA ILE A 300 -18.75 -11.15 -5.20
C ILE A 300 -18.15 -11.67 -3.90
N PRO A 301 -17.38 -12.78 -3.94
CA PRO A 301 -16.55 -13.17 -2.82
C PRO A 301 -15.59 -12.04 -2.43
N LEU A 302 -15.39 -11.87 -1.13
CA LEU A 302 -14.69 -10.73 -0.54
C LEU A 302 -13.26 -10.57 -1.09
N GLY A 303 -12.48 -11.66 -1.14
CA GLY A 303 -11.14 -11.70 -1.75
C GLY A 303 -11.12 -11.56 -3.28
N ALA A 304 -12.24 -11.76 -3.97
CA ALA A 304 -12.33 -11.60 -5.43
C ALA A 304 -12.73 -10.17 -5.86
N ARG A 305 -13.00 -9.27 -4.90
CA ARG A 305 -13.53 -7.94 -5.18
C ARG A 305 -12.63 -7.09 -6.07
N HIS A 306 -11.31 -7.16 -5.89
CA HIS A 306 -10.39 -6.41 -6.76
C HIS A 306 -10.48 -6.88 -8.23
N LEU A 307 -10.44 -8.19 -8.47
CA LEU A 307 -10.62 -8.78 -9.80
C LEU A 307 -11.98 -8.39 -10.40
N HIS A 308 -13.02 -8.39 -9.58
CA HIS A 308 -14.34 -7.96 -9.99
C HIS A 308 -14.38 -6.49 -10.43
N GLU A 309 -13.79 -5.59 -9.64
CA GLU A 309 -13.68 -4.16 -9.95
C GLU A 309 -12.91 -3.93 -11.26
N LEU A 310 -11.82 -4.65 -11.51
CA LEU A 310 -11.08 -4.58 -12.78
C LEU A 310 -11.96 -4.98 -13.98
N ARG A 311 -12.76 -6.06 -13.85
CA ARG A 311 -13.68 -6.48 -14.92
C ARG A 311 -14.78 -5.45 -15.18
N LEU A 312 -15.31 -4.80 -14.12
CA LEU A 312 -16.26 -3.70 -14.26
C LEU A 312 -15.62 -2.47 -14.93
N GLU A 313 -14.38 -2.11 -14.56
CA GLU A 313 -13.62 -1.02 -15.18
C GLU A 313 -13.38 -1.30 -16.68
N SER A 314 -12.92 -2.50 -17.04
CA SER A 314 -12.70 -2.94 -18.43
C SER A 314 -13.99 -2.83 -19.29
N ALA A 315 -15.11 -3.34 -18.76
CA ALA A 315 -16.40 -3.26 -19.44
C ALA A 315 -16.88 -1.80 -19.58
N SER A 316 -16.73 -0.99 -18.54
CA SER A 316 -17.09 0.43 -18.55
C SER A 316 -16.28 1.23 -19.57
N TYR A 317 -14.95 1.04 -19.62
CA TYR A 317 -14.10 1.68 -20.63
C TYR A 317 -14.44 1.23 -22.05
N SER A 318 -14.75 -0.06 -22.24
CA SER A 318 -15.20 -0.57 -23.54
C SER A 318 -16.49 0.10 -24.01
N ILE A 319 -17.48 0.26 -23.13
CA ILE A 319 -18.74 0.96 -23.45
C ILE A 319 -18.46 2.43 -23.83
N GLN A 320 -17.60 3.12 -23.07
CA GLN A 320 -17.24 4.51 -23.34
C GLN A 320 -16.50 4.67 -24.67
N ALA A 321 -15.53 3.79 -24.96
CA ALA A 321 -14.81 3.78 -26.22
C ALA A 321 -15.76 3.57 -27.40
N TRP A 322 -16.67 2.58 -27.33
CA TRP A 322 -17.63 2.33 -28.41
C TRP A 322 -18.60 3.48 -28.64
N LYS A 323 -19.06 4.18 -27.59
CA LYS A 323 -19.86 5.41 -27.74
C LYS A 323 -19.10 6.49 -28.51
N LYS A 324 -17.83 6.68 -28.18
CA LYS A 324 -16.95 7.65 -28.84
C LYS A 324 -16.64 7.26 -30.29
N TYR A 325 -16.40 5.97 -30.58
CA TYR A 325 -16.24 5.47 -31.94
C TYR A 325 -17.50 5.72 -32.78
N ALA A 326 -18.69 5.43 -32.24
CA ALA A 326 -19.96 5.64 -32.93
C ALA A 326 -20.15 7.12 -33.36
N ASP A 327 -19.85 8.05 -32.45
CA ASP A 327 -19.90 9.48 -32.69
C ASP A 327 -18.84 9.96 -33.68
N GLY A 328 -17.59 9.53 -33.50
CA GLY A 328 -16.46 9.90 -34.36
C GLY A 328 -16.65 9.43 -35.80
N ILE A 329 -17.12 8.19 -35.99
CA ILE A 329 -17.44 7.63 -37.31
C ILE A 329 -18.55 8.44 -37.99
N TYR A 330 -19.62 8.76 -37.25
CA TYR A 330 -20.77 9.47 -37.82
C TYR A 330 -20.45 10.92 -38.20
N LYS A 331 -19.75 11.63 -37.31
CA LYS A 331 -19.37 13.04 -37.49
C LYS A 331 -18.14 13.23 -38.38
N ASN A 332 -17.42 12.15 -38.71
CA ASN A 332 -16.09 12.20 -39.32
C ASN A 332 -15.11 13.04 -38.47
N ASP A 333 -15.17 12.87 -37.15
CA ASP A 333 -14.40 13.65 -36.18
C ASP A 333 -13.21 12.84 -35.67
N TYR A 334 -12.02 13.14 -36.21
CA TYR A 334 -10.77 12.49 -35.83
C TYR A 334 -10.38 12.71 -34.37
N LYS A 335 -10.83 13.79 -33.73
CA LYS A 335 -10.55 14.03 -32.31
C LYS A 335 -11.35 13.07 -31.43
N GLU A 336 -12.63 12.85 -31.77
CA GLU A 336 -13.47 11.86 -31.10
C GLU A 336 -12.94 10.45 -31.30
N LEU A 337 -12.44 10.12 -32.50
CA LEU A 337 -11.80 8.83 -32.79
C LEU A 337 -10.50 8.63 -31.99
N GLY A 338 -9.65 9.65 -31.90
CA GLY A 338 -8.43 9.60 -31.09
C GLY A 338 -8.73 9.47 -29.59
N GLU A 339 -9.79 10.10 -29.09
CA GLU A 339 -10.25 9.90 -27.72
C GLU A 339 -10.81 8.49 -27.50
N ALA A 340 -11.58 7.96 -28.46
CA ALA A 340 -12.09 6.59 -28.41
C ALA A 340 -10.95 5.56 -28.30
N GLU A 341 -9.91 5.72 -29.12
CA GLU A 341 -8.71 4.87 -29.11
C GLU A 341 -7.97 4.93 -27.77
N ARG A 342 -7.78 6.13 -27.21
CA ARG A 342 -7.17 6.29 -25.89
C ARG A 342 -7.96 5.57 -24.79
N ILE A 343 -9.30 5.62 -24.83
CA ILE A 343 -10.16 4.92 -23.86
C ILE A 343 -10.12 3.40 -24.12
N HIS A 344 -10.09 2.97 -25.37
CA HIS A 344 -9.95 1.57 -25.73
C HIS A 344 -8.63 0.97 -25.23
N ASN A 345 -7.52 1.70 -25.37
CA ASN A 345 -6.22 1.28 -24.84
C ASN A 345 -6.27 1.12 -23.32
N LYS A 346 -6.96 2.01 -22.59
CA LYS A 346 -7.22 1.83 -21.15
C LYS A 346 -8.02 0.56 -20.84
N ALA A 347 -9.02 0.23 -21.66
CA ALA A 347 -9.77 -1.01 -21.50
C ALA A 347 -8.85 -2.23 -21.68
N MET A 348 -7.99 -2.22 -22.71
CA MET A 348 -7.01 -3.29 -22.95
C MET A 348 -5.98 -3.43 -21.81
N GLU A 349 -5.43 -2.31 -21.32
CA GLU A 349 -4.55 -2.29 -20.16
C GLU A 349 -5.23 -2.87 -18.91
N THR A 350 -6.52 -2.60 -18.73
CA THR A 350 -7.30 -3.14 -17.60
C THR A 350 -7.55 -4.63 -17.77
N GLU A 351 -7.84 -5.10 -18.99
CA GLU A 351 -8.01 -6.52 -19.29
C GLU A 351 -6.72 -7.32 -19.12
N GLN A 352 -5.57 -6.72 -19.42
CA GLN A 352 -4.27 -7.32 -19.12
C GLN A 352 -4.12 -7.54 -17.61
N LYS A 353 -4.46 -6.55 -16.78
CA LYS A 353 -4.45 -6.69 -15.31
C LYS A 353 -5.40 -7.76 -14.81
N VAL A 354 -6.58 -7.91 -15.43
CA VAL A 354 -7.51 -9.02 -15.13
C VAL A 354 -6.81 -10.35 -15.37
N THR A 355 -6.12 -10.50 -16.51
CA THR A 355 -5.38 -11.71 -16.87
C THR A 355 -4.25 -12.00 -15.89
N ASP A 356 -3.50 -10.97 -15.50
CA ASP A 356 -2.38 -11.09 -14.56
C ASP A 356 -2.85 -11.52 -13.16
N THR A 357 -3.94 -10.90 -12.69
CA THR A 357 -4.61 -11.24 -11.42
C THR A 357 -5.09 -12.69 -11.41
N ILE A 358 -5.69 -13.17 -12.50
CA ILE A 358 -6.24 -14.54 -12.61
C ILE A 358 -5.13 -15.58 -12.62
N ASN A 359 -4.12 -15.37 -13.45
CA ASN A 359 -3.09 -16.37 -13.67
C ASN A 359 -2.12 -16.49 -12.50
N ASN A 360 -2.34 -15.74 -11.41
CA ASN A 360 -1.35 -15.53 -10.35
C ASN A 360 0.04 -15.26 -10.95
N MET A 361 0.13 -14.63 -12.13
CA MET A 361 1.28 -14.84 -13.01
C MET A 361 2.53 -14.11 -12.52
N PRO A 362 3.73 -14.68 -12.70
CA PRO A 362 4.87 -13.90 -13.13
C PRO A 362 4.63 -13.41 -14.57
N ALA A 363 4.19 -12.16 -14.70
CA ALA A 363 4.38 -11.37 -15.92
C ALA A 363 5.17 -10.12 -15.54
N LEU A 364 6.36 -10.35 -15.02
CA LEU A 364 7.41 -9.37 -14.93
C LEU A 364 8.27 -9.60 -16.17
N PHE A 365 7.88 -8.95 -17.29
CA PHE A 365 8.37 -9.28 -18.62
C PHE A 365 9.89 -9.06 -18.75
N MET A 366 10.52 -10.02 -19.43
CA MET A 366 11.96 -10.18 -19.63
C MET A 366 12.54 -9.13 -20.59
N PRO A 367 13.80 -8.70 -20.42
CA PRO A 367 14.59 -8.36 -21.59
C PRO A 367 14.78 -9.62 -22.43
N THR A 368 14.49 -9.56 -23.73
CA THR A 368 14.93 -10.59 -24.67
C THR A 368 16.45 -10.66 -24.58
N VAL A 369 16.96 -11.78 -24.09
CA VAL A 369 18.39 -12.08 -24.18
C VAL A 369 18.60 -12.57 -25.61
N ASP A 370 19.12 -11.70 -26.46
CA ASP A 370 19.82 -12.13 -27.67
C ASP A 370 21.16 -12.76 -27.29
#